data_AF-A0A3A0CFB7-F1
#
_entry.id   AF-A0A3A0CFB7-F1
#
_cell.length_a   1.000
_cell.length_b   1.000
_cell.length_c   1.000
_cell.angle_alpha   90.00
_cell.angle_beta   90.00
_cell.angle_gamma   90.00
#
_symmetry.space_group_name_H-M   'P 1'
#
loop_
_entity.id
_entity.type
_entity.pdbx_description
1 polymer ?
#
loop_
_entity_poly.entity_id
_entity_poly.type
_entity_poly.pdbx_seq_one_letter_code
_entity_poly.pdbx_strand_id
1 'polypeptide(L)'
;MLDFAKDDATYRNVISFAIVAWNFAVIREQSGPEALEEIMQETAKPGADKAIIESYRPFLKALFQRKRELFPHNHRMILDYKLNQTRDNFNLNVLSYMA
;
A
#
# COMPACT_ATOMS: atom_id res chain seq x y z
N MET A 1 2.08 -12.47 -2.03
CA MET A 1 1.36 -11.33 -2.68
C MET A 1 2.18 -10.78 -3.84
N LEU A 2 3.50 -10.57 -3.65
CA LEU A 2 4.43 -10.32 -4.75
C LEU A 2 4.69 -11.55 -5.64
N ASP A 3 4.53 -12.76 -5.09
CA ASP A 3 4.70 -14.04 -5.82
C ASP A 3 3.69 -14.26 -6.96
N PHE A 4 2.64 -13.43 -7.02
CA PHE A 4 1.62 -13.46 -8.07
C PHE A 4 1.85 -12.42 -9.17
N ALA A 5 2.80 -11.50 -8.97
CA ALA A 5 3.10 -10.46 -9.96
C ALA A 5 3.97 -11.07 -11.07
N LYS A 6 3.43 -11.07 -12.29
CA LYS A 6 4.06 -11.71 -13.46
C LYS A 6 4.87 -10.75 -14.32
N ASP A 7 4.70 -9.45 -14.11
CA ASP A 7 5.37 -8.37 -14.84
C ASP A 7 5.63 -7.15 -13.95
N ASP A 8 6.51 -6.26 -14.41
CA ASP A 8 6.94 -5.05 -13.70
C ASP A 8 5.75 -4.13 -13.38
N ALA A 9 4.76 -4.04 -14.28
CA ALA A 9 3.57 -3.23 -14.06
C ALA A 9 2.74 -3.76 -12.87
N THR A 10 2.55 -5.07 -12.78
CA THR A 10 1.84 -5.70 -11.67
C THR A 10 2.62 -5.52 -10.36
N TYR A 11 3.95 -5.66 -10.39
CA TYR A 11 4.80 -5.39 -9.23
C TYR A 11 4.64 -3.95 -8.72
N ARG A 12 4.70 -2.96 -9.61
CA ARG A 12 4.52 -1.55 -9.27
C ARG A 12 3.15 -1.29 -8.66
N ASN A 13 2.09 -1.86 -9.23
CA ASN A 13 0.73 -1.71 -8.70
C ASN A 13 0.60 -2.29 -7.28
N VAL A 14 1.16 -3.49 -7.04
CA VAL A 14 1.16 -4.13 -5.71
C VAL A 14 1.95 -3.29 -4.70
N ILE A 15 3.11 -2.76 -5.09
CA ILE A 15 3.94 -1.90 -4.23
C ILE A 15 3.21 -0.59 -3.92
N SER A 16 2.64 0.08 -4.91
CA SER A 16 1.86 1.30 -4.73
C SER A 16 0.68 1.08 -3.77
N PHE A 17 -0.01 -0.05 -3.90
CA PHE A 17 -1.10 -0.42 -3.00
C PHE A 17 -0.62 -0.66 -1.56
N ALA A 18 0.52 -1.34 -1.38
CA ALA A 18 1.12 -1.54 -0.08
C ALA A 18 1.58 -0.22 0.57
N ILE A 19 2.12 0.70 -0.22
CA ILE A 19 2.53 2.05 0.23
C ILE A 19 1.32 2.83 0.73
N VAL A 20 0.20 2.80 0.03
CA VAL A 20 -1.05 3.46 0.46
C VAL A 20 -1.49 2.90 1.81
N ALA A 21 -1.59 1.58 1.94
CA ALA A 21 -1.98 0.95 3.21
C ALA A 21 -1.02 1.31 4.36
N TRP A 22 0.29 1.34 4.08
CA TRP A 22 1.32 1.69 5.05
C TRP A 22 1.21 3.15 5.52
N ASN A 23 1.24 4.10 4.59
CA ASN A 23 1.19 5.53 4.89
C ASN A 23 -0.09 5.88 5.64
N PHE A 24 -1.19 5.24 5.28
CA PHE A 24 -2.44 5.43 5.98
C PHE A 24 -2.38 4.96 7.43
N ALA A 25 -1.77 3.80 7.68
CA ALA A 25 -1.53 3.29 9.03
C ALA A 25 -0.55 4.15 9.84
N VAL A 26 0.16 5.08 9.20
CA VAL A 26 0.96 6.11 9.88
C VAL A 26 0.13 7.35 10.17
N ILE A 27 -0.58 7.88 9.17
CA ILE A 27 -1.41 9.10 9.32
C ILE A 27 -2.52 8.90 10.35
N ARG A 28 -3.15 7.71 10.40
CA ARG A 28 -4.39 7.47 11.14
C ARG A 28 -4.26 6.54 12.34
N GLU A 29 -3.20 6.70 13.13
CA GLU A 29 -3.26 6.32 14.55
C GLU A 29 -4.45 6.98 15.30
N GLN A 30 -5.07 8.01 14.70
CA GLN A 30 -6.12 8.84 15.30
C GLN A 30 -7.55 8.66 14.72
N SER A 31 -7.82 7.77 13.76
CA SER A 31 -9.17 7.71 13.15
C SER A 31 -9.67 6.29 12.86
N GLY A 32 -10.97 6.07 13.09
CA GLY A 32 -11.66 4.78 13.08
C GLY A 32 -11.92 4.17 11.69
N PRO A 33 -12.78 3.13 11.59
CA PRO A 33 -12.97 2.32 10.38
C PRO A 33 -13.45 3.06 9.12
N GLU A 34 -14.05 4.25 9.26
CA GLU A 34 -14.47 5.15 8.16
C GLU A 34 -13.30 5.57 7.27
N ALA A 35 -12.10 5.54 7.83
CA ALA A 35 -10.87 5.91 7.19
C ALA A 35 -10.54 5.02 5.97
N LEU A 36 -10.86 3.72 6.04
CA LEU A 36 -10.60 2.79 4.93
C LEU A 36 -11.46 3.12 3.70
N GLU A 37 -12.68 3.60 3.90
CA GLU A 37 -13.61 3.95 2.81
C GLU A 37 -13.12 5.16 2.03
N GLU A 38 -12.57 6.17 2.73
CA GLU A 38 -11.98 7.37 2.13
C GLU A 38 -10.79 7.00 1.22
N ILE A 39 -9.92 6.10 1.65
CA ILE A 39 -8.81 5.61 0.81
C ILE A 39 -9.33 4.96 -0.46
N MET A 40 -10.33 4.08 -0.35
CA MET A 40 -10.85 3.35 -1.49
C MET A 40 -11.45 4.29 -2.54
N GLN A 41 -11.99 5.43 -2.10
CA GLN A 41 -12.47 6.48 -2.99
C GLN A 41 -11.32 7.30 -3.60
N GLU A 42 -10.29 7.65 -2.83
CA GLU A 42 -9.15 8.44 -3.34
C GLU A 42 -8.19 7.66 -4.25
N THR A 43 -8.01 6.36 -3.99
CA THR A 43 -7.17 5.48 -4.84
C THR A 43 -7.89 4.96 -6.07
N ALA A 44 -9.22 5.09 -6.14
CA ALA A 44 -9.97 4.78 -7.34
C ALA A 44 -9.65 5.79 -8.45
N LYS A 45 -9.01 5.34 -9.53
CA LYS A 45 -8.90 6.16 -10.75
C LYS A 45 -10.31 6.52 -11.25
N PRO A 46 -10.52 7.72 -11.82
CA PRO A 46 -11.77 8.04 -12.49
C PRO A 46 -12.11 6.95 -13.54
N GLY A 47 -13.29 6.33 -13.41
CA GLY A 47 -13.71 5.21 -14.27
C GLY A 47 -13.24 3.82 -13.84
N ALA A 48 -12.58 3.69 -12.67
CA ALA A 48 -12.24 2.39 -12.11
C ALA A 48 -13.50 1.59 -11.76
N ASP A 49 -13.48 0.30 -12.08
CA ASP A 49 -14.56 -0.62 -11.77
C ASP A 49 -14.70 -0.78 -10.25
N LYS A 50 -15.87 -0.43 -9.72
CA LYS A 50 -16.19 -0.58 -8.30
C LYS A 50 -16.03 -2.02 -7.83
N ALA A 51 -16.32 -3.01 -8.67
CA ALA A 51 -16.15 -4.42 -8.32
C ALA A 51 -14.67 -4.78 -8.08
N ILE A 52 -13.77 -4.17 -8.86
CA ILE A 52 -12.33 -4.34 -8.68
C ILE A 52 -11.87 -3.68 -7.37
N ILE A 53 -12.32 -2.46 -7.09
CA ILE A 53 -12.02 -1.75 -5.84
C ILE A 53 -12.48 -2.56 -4.62
N GLU A 54 -13.71 -3.08 -4.64
CA GLU A 54 -14.25 -3.93 -3.58
C GLU A 54 -13.47 -5.23 -3.39
N SER A 55 -12.98 -5.84 -4.47
CA SER A 55 -12.15 -7.05 -4.38
C SER A 55 -10.83 -6.82 -3.62
N TYR A 56 -10.33 -5.58 -3.59
CA TYR A 56 -9.10 -5.20 -2.91
C TYR A 56 -9.29 -4.75 -1.45
N ARG A 57 -10.53 -4.41 -1.04
CA ARG A 57 -10.91 -4.02 0.33
C ARG A 57 -10.32 -4.93 1.43
N PRO A 58 -10.49 -6.27 1.38
CA PRO A 58 -9.98 -7.14 2.43
C PRO A 58 -8.45 -7.13 2.53
N PHE A 59 -7.75 -6.94 1.41
CA PHE A 59 -6.28 -6.89 1.38
C PHE A 59 -5.75 -5.60 2.01
N LEU A 60 -6.34 -4.44 1.70
CA LEU A 60 -5.98 -3.18 2.38
C LEU A 60 -6.17 -3.29 3.89
N LYS A 61 -7.33 -3.81 4.32
CA LYS A 61 -7.63 -3.98 5.74
C LYS A 61 -6.60 -4.85 6.44
N ALA A 62 -6.23 -5.99 5.82
CA ALA A 62 -5.22 -6.90 6.37
C ALA A 62 -3.83 -6.24 6.45
N LEU A 63 -3.42 -5.49 5.42
CA LEU A 63 -2.12 -4.79 5.42
C LEU A 63 -2.06 -3.69 6.48
N PHE A 64 -3.14 -2.91 6.63
CA PHE A 64 -3.25 -1.89 7.66
C PHE A 64 -3.15 -2.49 9.07
N GLN A 65 -3.91 -3.54 9.35
CA GLN A 65 -3.89 -4.24 10.64
C GLN A 65 -2.50 -4.80 10.93
N ARG A 66 -1.89 -5.45 9.94
CA ARG A 66 -0.54 -6.00 10.03
C ARG A 66 0.52 -4.93 10.32
N LYS A 67 0.43 -3.74 9.70
CA LYS A 67 1.34 -2.62 10.02
C LYS A 67 1.20 -2.24 11.49
N ARG A 68 -0.01 -2.03 11.98
CA ARG A 68 -0.27 -1.62 13.38
C ARG A 68 0.21 -2.64 14.40
N GLU A 69 0.03 -3.93 14.11
CA GLU A 69 0.42 -5.02 15.01
C GLU A 69 1.94 -5.22 15.04
N LEU A 70 2.59 -5.22 13.87
CA LEU A 70 4.01 -5.57 13.77
C LEU A 70 4.96 -4.37 13.89
N PHE A 71 4.49 -3.17 13.52
CA PHE A 71 5.31 -1.95 13.45
C PHE A 71 4.59 -0.74 14.06
N PRO A 72 4.09 -0.82 15.32
CA PRO A 72 3.31 0.25 15.94
C PRO A 72 4.09 1.56 16.04
N HIS A 73 5.37 1.51 16.43
CA HIS A 73 6.21 2.70 16.63
C HIS A 73 6.89 3.22 15.35
N ASN A 74 6.58 2.64 14.20
CA ASN A 74 7.12 3.11 12.92
C ASN A 74 6.16 4.14 12.31
N HIS A 75 6.52 5.41 12.48
CA HIS A 75 5.80 6.57 11.95
C HIS A 75 6.43 7.12 10.65
N ARG A 76 7.24 6.30 9.95
CA ARG A 76 7.82 6.72 8.67
C ARG A 76 6.80 6.57 7.56
N MET A 77 6.55 7.67 6.86
CA MET A 77 5.75 7.67 5.64
C MET A 77 6.67 7.50 4.42
N ILE A 78 6.22 6.68 3.48
CA ILE A 78 6.90 6.41 2.20
C ILE A 78 6.50 7.50 1.21
N LEU A 79 7.48 8.26 0.72
CA LEU A 79 7.27 9.33 -0.25
C LEU A 79 7.39 8.83 -1.69
N ASP A 80 8.39 7.99 -1.92
CA ASP A 80 8.72 7.49 -3.24
C ASP A 80 9.44 6.15 -3.14
N TYR A 81 9.45 5.40 -4.23
CA TYR A 81 10.19 4.15 -4.33
C TYR A 81 10.81 3.96 -5.71
N LYS A 82 11.95 3.26 -5.74
CA LYS A 82 12.58 2.80 -6.96
C LYS A 82 12.72 1.28 -6.93
N LEU A 83 11.98 0.64 -7.81
CA LEU A 83 12.11 -0.79 -8.09
C LEU A 83 13.14 -1.00 -9.20
N ASN A 84 14.24 -1.68 -8.89
CA ASN A 84 15.24 -2.11 -9.86
C ASN A 84 15.18 -3.62 -10.01
N GLN A 85 15.00 -4.10 -11.25
CA GLN A 85 15.14 -5.52 -11.55
C GLN A 85 16.62 -5.86 -11.73
N THR A 86 17.07 -6.88 -11.00
CA THR A 86 18.39 -7.51 -11.18
C THR A 86 18.19 -8.86 -11.88
N ARG A 87 19.29 -9.57 -12.20
CA ARG A 87 19.24 -10.85 -12.93
C ARG A 87 18.27 -11.87 -12.30
N ASP A 88 18.30 -11.99 -10.98
CA ASP A 88 17.54 -13.02 -10.26
C ASP A 88 16.54 -12.46 -9.23
N ASN A 89 16.56 -11.14 -8.98
CA ASN A 89 15.82 -10.53 -7.87
C ASN A 89 15.30 -9.12 -8.19
N PHE A 90 14.33 -8.65 -7.42
CA PHE A 90 13.93 -7.25 -7.37
C PHE A 90 14.58 -6.56 -6.17
N ASN A 91 15.17 -5.38 -6.40
CA ASN A 91 15.66 -4.51 -5.34
C ASN A 91 14.73 -3.30 -5.21
N LEU A 92 14.16 -3.11 -4.02
CA LEU A 92 13.26 -2.00 -3.70
C LEU A 92 13.99 -0.97 -2.85
N ASN A 93 14.24 0.20 -3.41
CA ASN A 93 14.72 1.36 -2.66
C ASN A 93 13.53 2.23 -2.28
N VAL A 94 13.47 2.65 -1.01
CA VAL A 94 12.35 3.42 -0.47
C VAL A 94 12.88 4.73 0.09
N LEU A 95 12.31 5.84 -0.38
CA LEU A 95 12.48 7.14 0.25
C LEU A 95 11.36 7.32 1.25
N SER A 96 11.72 7.58 2.51
CA SER A 96 10.75 7.82 3.58
C SER A 96 11.15 9.02 4.43
N TYR A 97 10.16 9.67 5.02
CA TYR A 97 10.36 10.71 6.02
C TYR A 97 9.68 10.32 7.32
N MET A 98 10.16 10.87 8.43
CA MET A 98 9.54 10.70 9.73
C MET A 98 8.48 11.78 9.87
N ALA A 99 7.21 11.36 9.98
CA ALA A 99 6.08 12.26 10.22
C ALA A 99 6.06 12.76 11.66
#